data_AF-A0A1F8WEY5-F1
#
_entry.id   AF-A0A1F8WEY5-F1
#
_cell.length_a   1.000
_cell.length_b   1.000
_cell.length_c   1.000
_cell.angle_alpha   90.00
_cell.angle_beta   90.00
_cell.angle_gamma   90.00
#
_symmetry.space_group_name_H-M   'P 1'
#
loop_
_entity.id
_entity.type
_entity.pdbx_description
1 polymer ?
#
loop_
_entity_poly.entity_id
_entity_poly.type
_entity_poly.pdbx_seq_one_letter_code
_entity_poly.pdbx_strand_id
1 'polypeptide(L)'
;MKLKNILILFTVGAIVGSFFDGFHTHSLTTQYPHPWKWQMAWWVPFLFGSASATIGISHLWLDKKWDKPANHLTWPIVLIGFVCFGMIYYASGFFKLAPFTKTLSLATASLIIWYFFDASRQGLVVALGTSIIGCLVEIILIQLGLFRYIFPDFLGIPYWLPFLYIAASISVGNLARKLEN
;
A
#
# COMPACT_ATOMS: atom_id res chain seq x y z
N MET A 1 -20.41 4.06 -2.06
CA MET A 1 -19.52 5.00 -1.37
C MET A 1 -19.89 6.44 -1.67
N LYS A 2 -20.10 7.23 -0.62
CA LYS A 2 -20.40 8.69 -0.71
C LYS A 2 -19.13 9.47 -1.06
N LEU A 3 -19.25 10.63 -1.71
CA LEU A 3 -18.12 11.51 -2.05
C LEU A 3 -17.25 11.86 -0.82
N LYS A 4 -17.89 12.11 0.33
CA LYS A 4 -17.19 12.35 1.60
C LYS A 4 -16.17 11.24 1.93
N ASN A 5 -16.57 9.98 1.78
CA ASN A 5 -15.72 8.83 2.14
C ASN A 5 -14.58 8.64 1.13
N ILE A 6 -14.82 8.93 -0.16
CA ILE A 6 -13.77 8.99 -1.18
C ILE A 6 -12.72 10.05 -0.81
N LEU A 7 -13.15 11.24 -0.42
CA LEU A 7 -12.25 12.32 -0.03
C LEU A 7 -11.46 11.98 1.25
N ILE A 8 -12.08 11.28 2.20
CA ILE A 8 -11.37 10.77 3.40
C ILE A 8 -10.29 9.77 2.97
N LEU A 9 -10.62 8.76 2.15
CA LEU A 9 -9.65 7.78 1.67
C LEU A 9 -8.50 8.43 0.90
N PHE A 10 -8.83 9.39 0.02
CA PHE A 10 -7.83 10.15 -0.72
C PHE A 10 -6.90 10.92 0.23
N THR A 11 -7.46 11.64 1.19
CA THR A 11 -6.67 12.45 2.13
C THR A 11 -5.79 11.58 3.03
N VAL A 12 -6.33 10.48 3.57
CA VAL A 12 -5.55 9.51 4.36
C VAL A 12 -4.44 8.90 3.52
N GLY A 13 -4.72 8.49 2.29
CA GLY A 13 -3.72 7.96 1.37
C GLY A 13 -2.62 8.97 1.07
N ALA A 14 -2.99 10.20 0.73
CA ALA A 14 -2.05 11.27 0.41
C ALA A 14 -1.12 11.58 1.59
N ILE A 15 -1.62 11.58 2.82
CA ILE A 15 -0.81 11.87 4.02
C ILE A 15 0.03 10.65 4.41
N VAL A 16 -0.61 9.50 4.64
CA VAL A 16 0.06 8.30 5.16
C VAL A 16 1.02 7.72 4.14
N GLY A 17 0.61 7.64 2.87
CA GLY A 17 1.46 7.13 1.78
C GLY A 17 2.70 8.00 1.58
N SER A 18 2.54 9.33 1.57
CA SER A 18 3.69 10.25 1.46
C SER A 18 4.61 10.18 2.67
N PHE A 19 4.05 10.04 3.87
CA PHE A 19 4.84 9.85 5.09
C PHE A 19 5.67 8.55 5.00
N PHE A 20 5.07 7.46 4.52
CA PHE A 20 5.77 6.19 4.34
C PHE A 20 6.80 6.22 3.21
N ASP A 21 6.54 6.88 2.09
CA ASP A 21 7.55 7.10 1.05
C ASP A 21 8.77 7.86 1.59
N GLY A 22 8.56 8.74 2.57
CA GLY A 22 9.63 9.33 3.37
C GLY A 22 10.58 8.30 3.99
N PHE A 23 10.10 7.12 4.42
CA PHE A 23 10.97 6.05 4.87
C PHE A 23 11.86 5.52 3.74
N HIS A 24 11.32 5.33 2.53
CA HIS A 24 12.10 4.83 1.40
C HIS A 24 13.12 5.85 0.91
N THR A 25 12.76 7.13 0.85
CA THR A 25 13.72 8.17 0.43
C THR A 25 14.85 8.34 1.43
N HIS A 26 14.55 8.36 2.74
CA HIS A 26 15.57 8.53 3.78
C HIS A 26 16.39 7.26 4.08
N SER A 27 15.86 6.08 3.76
CA SER A 27 16.61 4.82 3.85
C SER A 27 17.44 4.52 2.60
N LEU A 28 17.43 5.39 1.58
CA LEU A 28 18.08 5.16 0.29
C LEU A 28 17.53 3.92 -0.42
N THR A 29 16.23 3.66 -0.25
CA THR A 29 15.50 2.62 -0.98
C THR A 29 15.05 3.14 -2.34
N THR A 30 14.45 4.33 -2.36
CA THR A 30 14.03 5.04 -3.57
C THR A 30 14.69 6.41 -3.68
N GLN A 31 14.78 6.92 -4.90
CA GLN A 31 15.27 8.25 -5.17
C GLN A 31 14.49 8.90 -6.31
N TYR A 32 14.11 10.16 -6.11
CA TYR A 32 13.51 11.01 -7.13
C TYR A 32 14.57 11.90 -7.79
N PRO A 33 14.55 12.11 -9.12
CA PRO A 33 15.48 13.02 -9.79
C PRO A 33 15.29 14.48 -9.40
N HIS A 34 14.04 14.87 -9.14
CA HIS A 34 13.66 16.24 -8.79
C HIS A 34 12.81 16.23 -7.50
N PRO A 35 13.43 16.05 -6.33
CA PRO A 35 12.72 16.08 -5.07
C PRO A 35 12.20 17.47 -4.76
N TRP A 36 11.01 17.54 -4.15
CA TRP A 36 10.36 18.79 -3.75
C TRP A 36 10.38 19.01 -2.24
N LYS A 37 9.78 18.10 -1.47
CA LYS A 37 9.71 18.14 0.00
C LYS A 37 10.01 16.76 0.54
N TRP A 38 10.72 16.63 1.67
CA TRP A 38 11.04 15.32 2.27
C TRP A 38 11.62 14.29 1.28
N GLN A 39 12.42 14.76 0.33
CA GLN A 39 13.02 13.95 -0.73
C GLN A 39 12.01 13.26 -1.68
N MET A 40 10.70 13.53 -1.58
CA MET A 40 9.66 13.06 -2.50
C MET A 40 9.35 14.10 -3.58
N ALA A 41 8.83 13.64 -4.73
CA ALA A 41 8.31 14.53 -5.78
C ALA A 41 6.92 15.09 -5.43
N TRP A 42 6.54 16.22 -6.05
CA TRP A 42 5.29 16.93 -5.75
C TRP A 42 4.00 16.16 -6.09
N TRP A 43 4.07 15.23 -7.04
CA TRP A 43 2.93 14.43 -7.49
C TRP A 43 2.65 13.21 -6.60
N VAL A 44 3.60 12.86 -5.72
CA VAL A 44 3.53 11.66 -4.86
C VAL A 44 2.28 11.62 -3.97
N PRO A 45 1.88 12.72 -3.28
CA PRO A 45 0.65 12.72 -2.49
C PRO A 45 -0.60 12.44 -3.33
N PHE A 46 -0.65 12.91 -4.58
CA PHE A 46 -1.79 12.69 -5.48
C PHE A 46 -1.86 11.25 -5.96
N LEU A 47 -0.70 10.61 -6.19
CA LEU A 47 -0.62 9.20 -6.54
C LEU A 47 -1.12 8.32 -5.38
N PHE A 48 -0.60 8.51 -4.17
CA PHE A 48 -1.03 7.73 -3.00
C PHE A 48 -2.49 7.98 -2.62
N GLY A 49 -2.97 9.23 -2.71
CA GLY A 49 -4.38 9.54 -2.47
C GLY A 49 -5.29 8.84 -3.47
N SER A 50 -4.95 8.90 -4.76
CA SER A 50 -5.71 8.22 -5.82
C SER A 50 -5.69 6.69 -5.67
N ALA A 51 -4.53 6.12 -5.32
CA ALA A 51 -4.39 4.69 -5.06
C ALA A 51 -5.27 4.26 -3.88
N SER A 52 -5.22 4.99 -2.76
CA SER A 52 -6.04 4.71 -1.57
C SER A 52 -7.54 4.73 -1.88
N ALA A 53 -8.01 5.76 -2.58
CA ALA A 53 -9.41 5.84 -3.01
C ALA A 53 -9.80 4.67 -3.92
N THR A 54 -8.94 4.33 -4.89
CA THR A 54 -9.20 3.24 -5.86
C THR A 54 -9.25 1.88 -5.17
N ILE A 55 -8.32 1.60 -4.26
CA ILE A 55 -8.31 0.39 -3.44
C ILE A 55 -9.61 0.30 -2.63
N GLY A 56 -9.99 1.37 -1.91
CA GLY A 56 -11.20 1.39 -1.11
C GLY A 56 -12.47 1.14 -1.93
N ILE A 57 -12.60 1.78 -3.09
CA ILE A 57 -13.69 1.53 -4.04
C ILE A 57 -13.71 0.07 -4.49
N SER A 58 -12.55 -0.50 -4.80
CA SER A 58 -12.42 -1.86 -5.33
C SER A 58 -12.83 -2.92 -4.31
N HIS A 59 -12.44 -2.75 -3.04
CA HIS A 59 -12.88 -3.60 -1.93
C HIS A 59 -14.40 -3.56 -1.77
N LEU A 60 -14.99 -2.37 -1.67
CA LEU A 60 -16.43 -2.21 -1.50
C LEU A 60 -17.23 -2.74 -2.70
N TRP A 61 -16.72 -2.54 -3.91
CA TRP A 61 -17.34 -3.07 -5.12
C TRP A 61 -17.35 -4.59 -5.12
N LEU A 62 -16.25 -5.24 -4.74
CA LEU A 62 -16.17 -6.70 -4.73
C LEU A 62 -16.96 -7.31 -3.56
N ASP A 63 -16.94 -6.69 -2.37
CA ASP A 63 -17.78 -7.07 -1.23
C ASP A 63 -19.26 -7.09 -1.61
N LYS A 64 -19.74 -6.05 -2.31
CA LYS A 64 -21.11 -5.96 -2.81
C LYS A 64 -21.39 -7.01 -3.90
N LYS A 65 -20.45 -7.20 -4.84
CA LYS A 65 -20.63 -8.15 -5.95
C LYS A 65 -20.71 -9.60 -5.47
N TRP A 66 -20.02 -9.94 -4.39
CA TRP A 66 -19.98 -11.30 -3.84
C TRP A 66 -20.90 -11.51 -2.64
N ASP A 67 -21.75 -10.53 -2.31
CA ASP A 67 -22.70 -10.55 -1.18
C ASP A 67 -22.05 -10.95 0.16
N LYS A 68 -20.84 -10.41 0.39
CA LYS A 68 -20.04 -10.68 1.59
C LYS A 68 -19.58 -9.36 2.21
N PRO A 69 -20.44 -8.69 2.98
CA PRO A 69 -20.02 -7.51 3.72
C PRO A 69 -18.91 -7.88 4.70
N ALA A 70 -18.01 -6.95 4.93
CA ALA A 70 -16.90 -7.16 5.84
C ALA A 70 -17.38 -7.45 7.27
N ASN A 71 -16.60 -8.24 8.01
CA ASN A 71 -16.79 -8.44 9.45
C ASN A 71 -16.87 -7.09 10.19
N HIS A 72 -17.45 -7.07 11.40
CA HIS A 72 -17.54 -5.86 12.22
C HIS A 72 -16.16 -5.30 12.60
N LEU A 73 -15.61 -4.44 11.73
CA LEU A 73 -14.35 -3.75 11.97
C LEU A 73 -14.55 -2.66 13.04
N THR A 74 -13.66 -2.65 14.03
CA THR A 74 -13.57 -1.57 15.02
C THR A 74 -12.47 -0.59 14.62
N TRP A 75 -12.57 0.66 15.06
CA TRP A 75 -11.51 1.65 14.79
C TRP A 75 -10.12 1.20 15.30
N PRO A 76 -9.98 0.60 16.50
CA PRO A 76 -8.71 0.03 16.93
C PRO A 76 -8.12 -0.98 15.95
N ILE A 77 -8.93 -1.90 15.41
CA ILE A 77 -8.47 -2.89 14.41
C ILE A 77 -7.94 -2.20 13.15
N VAL A 78 -8.66 -1.20 12.65
CA VAL A 78 -8.23 -0.42 11.47
C VAL A 78 -6.91 0.29 11.75
N LEU A 79 -6.79 0.96 12.90
CA LEU A 79 -5.58 1.70 13.27
C LEU A 79 -4.38 0.76 13.46
N ILE A 80 -4.56 -0.39 14.11
CA ILE A 80 -3.52 -1.41 14.26
C ILE A 80 -3.08 -1.93 12.89
N GLY A 81 -4.02 -2.17 11.96
CA GLY A 81 -3.70 -2.55 10.59
C GLY A 81 -2.81 -1.53 9.87
N PHE A 82 -3.07 -0.23 10.05
CA PHE A 82 -2.19 0.83 9.52
C PHE A 82 -0.82 0.87 10.20
N VAL A 83 -0.75 0.64 11.51
CA VAL A 83 0.54 0.55 12.22
C VAL A 83 1.34 -0.64 11.71
N CYS A 84 0.74 -1.82 11.57
CA CYS A 84 1.38 -3.00 11.00
C CYS A 84 1.86 -2.75 9.57
N PHE A 85 1.03 -2.14 8.72
CA PHE A 85 1.44 -1.75 7.37
C PHE A 85 2.63 -0.77 7.38
N GLY A 86 2.59 0.26 8.23
CA GLY A 86 3.70 1.19 8.40
C GLY A 86 5.00 0.51 8.86
N MET A 87 4.92 -0.50 9.73
CA MET A 87 6.08 -1.30 10.14
C MET A 87 6.65 -2.13 8.99
N ILE A 88 5.82 -2.73 8.14
CA ILE A 88 6.26 -3.44 6.92
C ILE A 88 6.96 -2.46 5.97
N TYR A 89 6.36 -1.28 5.76
CA TYR A 89 6.93 -0.23 4.93
C TYR A 89 8.30 0.22 5.46
N TYR A 90 8.38 0.53 6.76
CA TYR A 90 9.63 0.89 7.42
C TYR A 90 10.70 -0.21 7.29
N ALA A 91 10.34 -1.46 7.58
CA ALA A 91 11.25 -2.60 7.49
C ALA A 91 11.78 -2.81 6.07
N SER A 92 10.95 -2.60 5.04
CA SER A 92 11.37 -2.75 3.64
C SER A 92 12.56 -1.86 3.26
N GLY A 93 12.61 -0.64 3.83
CA GLY A 93 13.70 0.29 3.57
C GLY A 93 14.86 0.20 4.56
N PHE A 94 14.60 0.14 5.86
CA PHE A 94 15.66 0.23 6.87
C PHE A 94 16.33 -1.11 7.20
N PHE A 95 15.66 -2.25 7.00
CA PHE A 95 16.26 -3.53 7.36
C PHE A 95 17.19 -4.02 6.26
N LYS A 96 18.47 -4.19 6.63
CA LYS A 96 19.54 -4.67 5.75
C LYS A 96 19.58 -6.20 5.77
N LEU A 97 18.56 -6.81 5.18
CA LEU A 97 18.45 -8.27 5.01
C LEU A 97 18.82 -8.66 3.58
N ALA A 98 19.30 -9.90 3.39
CA ALA A 98 19.50 -10.48 2.07
C ALA A 98 18.17 -10.47 1.28
N PRO A 99 18.19 -10.32 -0.06
CA PRO A 99 16.97 -10.10 -0.86
C PRO A 99 15.89 -11.16 -0.65
N PHE A 100 16.27 -12.44 -0.64
CA PHE A 100 15.34 -13.55 -0.39
C PHE A 100 14.73 -13.48 1.01
N THR A 101 15.56 -13.31 2.04
CA THR A 101 15.11 -13.20 3.44
C THR A 101 14.18 -12.01 3.63
N LYS A 102 14.53 -10.85 3.07
CA LYS A 102 13.69 -9.64 3.11
C LYS A 102 12.33 -9.91 2.49
N THR A 103 12.32 -10.49 1.29
CA THR A 103 11.09 -10.79 0.54
C THR A 103 10.21 -11.77 1.31
N LEU A 104 10.78 -12.86 1.82
CA LEU A 104 10.04 -13.84 2.59
C LEU A 104 9.46 -13.24 3.89
N SER A 105 10.24 -12.43 4.61
CA SER A 105 9.77 -11.76 5.84
C SER A 105 8.61 -10.81 5.56
N LEU A 106 8.71 -9.97 4.53
CA LEU A 106 7.66 -9.00 4.18
C LEU A 106 6.42 -9.70 3.61
N ALA A 107 6.59 -10.77 2.83
CA ALA A 107 5.49 -11.62 2.39
C ALA A 107 4.74 -12.22 3.57
N THR A 108 5.48 -12.82 4.51
CA THR A 108 4.90 -13.43 5.72
C THR A 108 4.15 -12.39 6.54
N ALA A 109 4.75 -11.22 6.79
CA ALA A 109 4.12 -10.14 7.54
C ALA A 109 2.83 -9.63 6.86
N SER A 110 2.85 -9.50 5.53
CA SER A 110 1.68 -9.04 4.77
C SER A 110 0.53 -10.06 4.79
N LEU A 111 0.85 -11.35 4.73
CA LEU A 111 -0.13 -12.44 4.87
C LEU A 111 -0.69 -12.53 6.30
N ILE A 112 0.13 -12.25 7.32
CA ILE A 112 -0.32 -12.15 8.72
C ILE A 112 -1.32 -10.99 8.86
N ILE A 113 -1.04 -9.82 8.28
CA ILE A 113 -2.00 -8.69 8.28
C ILE A 113 -3.32 -9.11 7.65
N TRP A 114 -3.28 -9.74 6.47
CA TRP A 114 -4.50 -10.25 5.84
C TRP A 114 -5.24 -11.22 6.76
N TYR A 115 -4.56 -12.23 7.30
CA TYR A 115 -5.18 -13.28 8.10
C TYR A 115 -5.83 -12.75 9.38
N PHE A 116 -5.20 -11.83 10.10
CA PHE A 116 -5.73 -11.35 11.38
C PHE A 116 -6.73 -10.20 11.25
N PHE A 117 -6.62 -9.36 10.22
CA PHE A 117 -7.42 -8.13 10.12
C PHE A 117 -8.50 -8.16 9.05
N ASP A 118 -8.47 -9.12 8.12
CA ASP A 118 -9.44 -9.22 7.01
C ASP A 118 -9.99 -10.64 6.86
N ALA A 119 -9.09 -11.61 6.62
CA ALA A 119 -9.37 -13.04 6.39
C ALA A 119 -10.38 -13.34 5.26
N SER A 120 -10.79 -12.35 4.46
CA SER A 120 -11.77 -12.52 3.40
C SER A 120 -11.11 -12.88 2.07
N ARG A 121 -11.81 -13.73 1.29
CA ARG A 121 -11.36 -14.13 -0.06
C ARG A 121 -11.36 -12.93 -1.01
N GLN A 122 -12.40 -12.11 -0.96
CA GLN A 122 -12.51 -10.90 -1.77
C GLN A 122 -11.43 -9.88 -1.42
N GLY A 123 -11.11 -9.70 -0.14
CA GLY A 123 -10.01 -8.86 0.30
C GLY A 123 -8.68 -9.33 -0.27
N LEU A 124 -8.43 -10.64 -0.27
CA LEU A 124 -7.23 -11.22 -0.87
C LEU A 124 -7.18 -11.02 -2.40
N VAL A 125 -8.31 -11.19 -3.11
CA VAL A 125 -8.37 -10.97 -4.56
C VAL A 125 -8.05 -9.51 -4.90
N VAL A 126 -8.64 -8.55 -4.19
CA VAL A 126 -8.34 -7.13 -4.42
C VAL A 126 -6.88 -6.85 -4.08
N ALA A 127 -6.34 -7.40 -2.99
CA ALA A 127 -4.94 -7.21 -2.62
C ALA A 127 -3.95 -7.75 -3.67
N LEU A 128 -4.23 -8.90 -4.27
CA LEU A 128 -3.45 -9.45 -5.38
C LEU A 128 -3.57 -8.60 -6.65
N GLY A 129 -4.77 -8.09 -6.96
CA GLY A 129 -4.95 -7.15 -8.06
C GLY A 129 -4.18 -5.85 -7.85
N THR A 130 -4.28 -5.28 -6.65
CA THR A 130 -3.56 -4.07 -6.22
C THR A 130 -2.06 -4.27 -6.32
N SER A 131 -1.52 -5.42 -5.91
CA SER A 131 -0.08 -5.67 -5.98
C SER A 131 0.45 -5.74 -7.40
N ILE A 132 -0.29 -6.39 -8.30
CA ILE A 132 0.08 -6.44 -9.73
C ILE A 132 0.01 -5.04 -10.34
N ILE A 133 -1.12 -4.34 -10.16
CA ILE A 133 -1.33 -3.01 -10.76
C ILE A 133 -0.34 -1.99 -10.19
N GLY A 134 -0.11 -1.99 -8.88
CA GLY A 134 0.85 -1.12 -8.22
C GLY A 134 2.27 -1.32 -8.74
N CYS A 135 2.72 -2.58 -8.86
CA CYS A 135 4.02 -2.89 -9.45
C CYS A 135 4.12 -2.42 -10.92
N LEU A 136 3.07 -2.62 -11.73
CA LEU A 136 3.06 -2.15 -13.12
C LEU A 136 3.14 -0.62 -13.21
N VAL A 137 2.41 0.10 -12.37
CA VAL A 137 2.48 1.57 -12.29
C VAL A 137 3.89 2.01 -11.94
N GLU A 138 4.51 1.42 -10.92
CA GLU A 138 5.88 1.77 -10.55
C GLU A 138 6.90 1.47 -11.65
N ILE A 139 6.79 0.32 -12.32
CA ILE A 139 7.64 0.01 -13.48
C ILE A 139 7.49 1.10 -14.54
N ILE A 140 6.27 1.51 -14.88
CA ILE A 140 6.04 2.60 -15.86
C ILE A 140 6.68 3.90 -15.40
N LEU A 141 6.49 4.30 -14.14
CA LEU A 141 7.07 5.54 -13.59
C LEU A 141 8.60 5.51 -13.62
N ILE A 142 9.21 4.34 -13.36
CA ILE A 142 10.66 4.14 -13.45
C ILE A 142 11.14 4.25 -14.89
N GLN A 143 10.45 3.64 -15.86
CA GLN A 143 10.79 3.75 -17.28
C GLN A 143 10.65 5.19 -17.81
N LEU A 144 9.73 5.97 -17.25
CA LEU A 144 9.59 7.41 -17.52
C LEU A 144 10.64 8.26 -16.78
N GLY A 145 11.52 7.63 -15.98
CA GLY A 145 12.57 8.31 -15.23
C GLY A 145 12.05 9.16 -14.07
N LEU A 146 10.83 8.91 -13.57
CA LEU A 146 10.22 9.75 -12.52
C LEU A 146 10.73 9.46 -11.12
N PHE A 147 11.16 8.23 -10.87
CA PHE A 147 11.93 7.82 -9.69
C PHE A 147 12.65 6.49 -9.98
N ARG A 148 13.51 6.03 -9.06
CA ARG A 148 14.15 4.72 -9.16
C ARG A 148 14.30 4.07 -7.79
N TYR A 149 14.36 2.75 -7.77
CA TYR A 149 14.94 2.00 -6.65
C TYR A 149 16.47 2.01 -6.77
N ILE A 150 17.15 2.14 -5.63
CA ILE A 150 18.63 2.14 -5.59
C ILE A 150 19.18 0.72 -5.78
N PHE A 151 18.51 -0.28 -5.20
CA PHE A 151 18.85 -1.69 -5.32
C PHE A 151 17.65 -2.48 -5.87
N PRO A 152 17.36 -2.36 -7.18
CA PRO A 152 16.26 -3.07 -7.81
C PRO A 152 16.61 -4.54 -8.07
N ASP A 153 15.58 -5.36 -8.30
CA ASP A 153 15.73 -6.78 -8.64
C ASP A 153 15.23 -7.07 -10.08
N PHE A 154 13.95 -6.80 -10.36
CA PHE A 154 13.29 -7.16 -11.62
C PHE A 154 12.57 -5.95 -12.21
N LEU A 155 12.86 -5.63 -13.48
CA LEU A 155 12.27 -4.49 -14.22
C LEU A 155 12.34 -3.14 -13.47
N GLY A 156 13.36 -2.97 -12.62
CA GLY A 156 13.57 -1.74 -11.85
C GLY A 156 12.89 -1.70 -10.48
N ILE A 157 12.10 -2.72 -10.11
CA ILE A 157 11.45 -2.83 -8.79
C ILE A 157 12.06 -3.98 -7.96
N PRO A 158 11.95 -3.95 -6.63
CA PRO A 158 12.43 -5.03 -5.78
C PRO A 158 11.39 -6.16 -5.64
N TYR A 159 11.85 -7.39 -5.40
CA TYR A 159 10.96 -8.57 -5.29
C TYR A 159 9.96 -8.50 -4.14
N TRP A 160 10.25 -7.72 -3.10
CA TRP A 160 9.37 -7.57 -1.95
C TRP A 160 8.21 -6.59 -2.17
N LEU A 161 8.25 -5.75 -3.22
CA LEU A 161 7.28 -4.70 -3.47
C LEU A 161 5.82 -5.21 -3.56
N PRO A 162 5.51 -6.33 -4.23
CA PRO A 162 4.14 -6.83 -4.30
C PRO A 162 3.51 -7.05 -2.92
N PHE A 163 4.30 -7.49 -1.94
CA PHE A 163 3.79 -7.75 -0.58
C PHE A 163 3.49 -6.46 0.18
N LEU A 164 4.27 -5.40 -0.06
CA LEU A 164 3.96 -4.08 0.48
C LEU A 164 2.61 -3.56 -0.03
N TYR A 165 2.31 -3.77 -1.32
CA TYR A 165 1.00 -3.45 -1.89
C TYR A 165 -0.13 -4.32 -1.33
N ILE A 166 0.11 -5.60 -1.03
CA ILE A 166 -0.88 -6.45 -0.35
C ILE A 166 -1.22 -5.86 1.01
N ALA A 167 -0.21 -5.55 1.83
CA ALA A 167 -0.43 -4.93 3.14
C ALA A 167 -1.18 -3.59 3.04
N ALA A 168 -0.80 -2.74 2.08
CA ALA A 168 -1.49 -1.48 1.79
C ALA A 168 -2.96 -1.71 1.43
N SER A 169 -3.24 -2.67 0.53
CA SER A 169 -4.59 -2.97 0.06
C SER A 169 -5.50 -3.41 1.20
N ILE A 170 -5.02 -4.30 2.06
CA ILE A 170 -5.80 -4.79 3.20
C ILE A 170 -6.11 -3.66 4.19
N SER A 171 -5.10 -2.87 4.58
CA SER A 171 -5.29 -1.79 5.55
C SER A 171 -6.23 -0.70 5.03
N VAL A 172 -6.07 -0.28 3.77
CA VAL A 172 -6.95 0.71 3.13
C VAL A 172 -8.35 0.16 2.87
N GLY A 173 -8.47 -1.09 2.41
CA GLY A 173 -9.75 -1.76 2.19
C GLY A 173 -10.57 -1.84 3.48
N ASN A 174 -9.93 -2.18 4.59
CA ASN A 174 -10.57 -2.21 5.91
C ASN A 174 -11.01 -0.82 6.41
N LEU A 175 -10.24 0.23 6.12
CA LEU A 175 -10.70 1.60 6.36
C LEU A 175 -11.93 1.93 5.53
N ALA A 176 -11.94 1.59 4.24
CA ALA A 176 -13.09 1.86 3.37
C ALA A 176 -14.36 1.15 3.88
N ARG A 177 -14.26 -0.12 4.26
CA ARG A 177 -15.35 -0.89 4.90
C ARG A 177 -15.80 -0.23 6.20
N LYS A 178 -14.88 0.23 7.04
CA LYS A 178 -15.22 0.91 8.29
C LYS A 178 -15.93 2.24 8.09
N LEU A 179 -15.68 2.94 6.99
CA LEU A 179 -16.33 4.21 6.66
C LEU A 179 -17.76 4.03 6.09
N GLU A 180 -18.09 2.86 5.57
CA GLU A 180 -19.41 2.55 5.00
C GLU A 180 -20.32 1.73 5.94
N ASN A 181 -19.76 1.14 6.99
CA ASN A 181 -20.48 0.48 8.09
C ASN A 181 -20.88 1.48 9.18
#